data_AF-A0A2M7RWA3-F1
#
_entry.id   AF-A0A2M7RWA3-F1
#
_cell.length_a   1.000
_cell.length_b   1.000
_cell.length_c   1.000
_cell.angle_alpha   90.00
_cell.angle_beta   90.00
_cell.angle_gamma   90.00
#
_symmetry.space_group_name_H-M   'P 1'
#
loop_
_entity.id
_entity.type
_entity.pdbx_description
1 polymer ?
#
loop_
_entity_poly.entity_id
_entity_poly.type
_entity_poly.pdbx_seq_one_letter_code
_entity_poly.pdbx_strand_id
1 'polypeptide(L)' 'MEIAQIKAQLTLAQVLHHYNLKPDKNLRLNCPFHEDKTPSMQVYYKT' A
#
# COMPACT_ATOMS: atom_id res chain seq x y z
N MET A 1 23.26 -2.45 -3.01
CA MET A 1 21.91 -3.05 -2.90
C MET A 1 21.28 -3.07 -4.27
N GLU A 2 20.87 -4.23 -4.73
CA GLU A 2 20.15 -4.39 -6.00
C GLU A 2 18.64 -4.20 -5.80
N ILE A 3 17.93 -3.69 -6.82
CA ILE A 3 16.48 -3.43 -6.74
C ILE A 3 15.70 -4.68 -6.27
N ALA A 4 16.10 -5.88 -6.70
CA ALA A 4 15.46 -7.13 -6.28
C ALA A 4 15.60 -7.37 -4.77
N GLN A 5 16.78 -7.12 -4.20
CA GLN A 5 17.03 -7.26 -2.76
C GLN A 5 16.20 -6.25 -1.95
N ILE A 6 16.09 -5.00 -2.44
CA ILE A 6 15.28 -3.96 -1.80
C ILE A 6 13.81 -4.39 -1.74
N LYS A 7 13.27 -4.86 -2.87
CA LYS A 7 11.87 -5.31 -2.95
C LYS A 7 11.61 -6.56 -2.10
N ALA A 8 12.59 -7.44 -1.93
CA ALA A 8 12.48 -8.61 -1.05
C ALA A 8 12.45 -8.24 0.45
N GLN A 9 13.06 -7.11 0.83
CA GLN A 9 13.14 -6.65 2.22
C GLN A 9 12.01 -5.68 2.59
N LEU A 10 11.40 -5.01 1.62
CA LEU A 10 10.30 -4.05 1.84
C LEU A 10 8.95 -4.67 1.50
N THR A 11 8.20 -5.02 2.55
CA THR A 11 6.81 -5.42 2.40
C THR A 11 5.92 -4.22 2.07
N LEU A 12 4.83 -4.45 1.32
CA LEU A 12 3.85 -3.40 1.05
C LEU A 12 3.24 -2.83 2.35
N ALA A 13 3.10 -3.65 3.40
CA ALA A 13 2.62 -3.20 4.70
C ALA A 13 3.54 -2.15 5.36
N GLN A 14 4.85 -2.35 5.30
CA GLN A 14 5.83 -1.38 5.81
C GLN A 14 5.77 -0.06 5.04
N VAL A 15 5.64 -0.14 3.71
CA VAL A 15 5.51 1.05 2.86
C VAL A 15 4.25 1.83 3.20
N LEU A 16 3.09 1.16 3.27
CA LEU A 16 1.83 1.82 3.63
C LEU A 16 1.88 2.45 5.03
N HIS A 17 2.44 1.72 6.02
CA HIS A 17 2.58 2.23 7.38
C HIS A 17 3.44 3.50 7.46
N HIS A 18 4.53 3.56 6.69
CA HIS A 18 5.39 4.74 6.62
C HIS A 18 4.64 6.01 6.19
N TYR A 19 3.65 5.87 5.31
CA TYR A 19 2.80 6.97 4.84
C TYR A 19 1.48 7.11 5.64
N ASN A 20 1.37 6.46 6.80
CA ASN A 20 0.15 6.43 7.62
C ASN A 20 -1.10 5.92 6.87
N LEU A 21 -0.91 5.09 5.84
CA LEU A 21 -1.99 4.48 5.07
C LEU A 21 -2.36 3.13 5.69
N LYS A 22 -3.66 2.93 5.95
CA LYS A 22 -4.19 1.68 6.49
C LYS A 22 -5.39 1.23 5.64
N PRO A 23 -5.27 0.08 4.95
CA PRO A 23 -6.40 -0.50 4.24
C PRO A 23 -7.51 -0.95 5.20
N ASP A 24 -8.74 -0.96 4.69
CA ASP A 24 -9.90 -1.53 5.37
C ASP A 24 -9.89 -3.07 5.35
N LYS A 25 -10.97 -3.67 5.86
CA LYS A 25 -11.15 -5.14 5.86
C LYS A 25 -11.18 -5.79 4.47
N ASN A 26 -11.43 -5.01 3.43
CA ASN A 26 -11.45 -5.45 2.03
C ASN A 26 -10.12 -5.12 1.33
N LEU A 27 -9.09 -4.68 2.07
CA LEU A 27 -7.80 -4.25 1.56
C LEU A 27 -7.88 -3.01 0.64
N ARG A 28 -8.84 -2.11 0.89
CA ARG A 28 -9.04 -0.85 0.15
C ARG A 28 -8.77 0.37 1.02
N LEU A 29 -8.39 1.47 0.37
CA LEU A 29 -8.24 2.79 0.99
C LEU A 29 -8.64 3.91 0.01
N ASN A 30 -8.96 5.09 0.54
CA ASN A 30 -9.11 6.29 -0.28
C ASN A 30 -7.76 6.61 -0.91
N CYS A 31 -7.71 6.77 -2.23
CA CYS A 31 -6.46 6.99 -2.93
C CYS A 31 -5.80 8.29 -2.45
N PRO A 32 -4.51 8.28 -2.07
CA PRO A 32 -3.80 9.50 -1.68
C PRO A 32 -3.45 10.40 -2.87
N PHE A 33 -3.70 9.95 -4.11
CA PHE A 33 -3.31 10.65 -5.35
C PHE A 33 -4.46 11.41 -6.02
N HIS A 34 -5.70 11.22 -5.58
CA HIS A 34 -6.86 12.00 -6.02
C HIS A 34 -7.90 12.08 -4.92
N GLU A 35 -8.66 13.17 -4.90
CA GLU A 35 -9.72 13.33 -3.91
C GLU A 35 -10.91 12.45 -4.27
N ASP A 36 -11.20 11.47 -3.42
CA ASP A 36 -12.27 10.51 -3.61
C ASP A 36 -13.16 10.39 -2.38
N LYS A 37 -14.47 10.21 -2.62
CA LYS A 37 -15.46 10.03 -1.55
C LYS A 37 -15.58 8.57 -1.10
N THR A 38 -15.05 7.63 -1.87
CA THR A 38 -15.09 6.19 -1.60
C THR A 38 -13.73 5.55 -1.80
N PRO A 39 -13.38 4.46 -1.08
CA PRO A 39 -12.10 3.79 -1.26
C PRO A 39 -11.90 3.31 -2.69
N SER A 40 -10.92 3.84 -3.41
CA SER A 40 -10.66 3.53 -4.83
C SER A 40 -9.31 2.84 -5.07
N MET A 41 -8.42 2.82 -4.07
CA MET A 41 -7.14 2.14 -4.14
C MET A 41 -7.24 0.79 -3.43
N GLN A 42 -6.98 -0.29 -4.16
CA GLN A 42 -6.91 -1.67 -3.65
C GLN A 42 -5.45 -2.09 -3.50
N VAL A 43 -5.10 -2.74 -2.39
CA VAL A 43 -3.76 -3.29 -2.16
C VAL A 43 -3.78 -4.81 -2.03
N TYR A 44 -2.66 -5.45 -2.40
CA TYR A 44 -2.46 -6.90 -2.30
C TYR A 44 -1.11 -7.17 -1.64
N TYR A 45 -1.13 -7.87 -0.50
CA TYR A 45 0.11 -8.20 0.23
C TYR A 45 0.86 -9.40 -0.35
N LYS A 46 0.24 -10.13 -1.27
CA LYS A 46 0.84 -11.26 -1.99
C LYS A 46 1.15 -10.79 -3.41
N THR A 47 2.40 -10.98 -3.82
CA THR A 47 2.87 -10.87 -5.21
C THR A 47 2.77 -12.21 -5.91
#